data_AF-X0TJR7-F1
#
_entry.id   AF-X0TJR7-F1
#
_cell.length_a   1.000
_cell.length_b   1.000
_cell.length_c   1.000
_cell.angle_alpha   90.00
_cell.angle_beta   90.00
_cell.angle_gamma   90.00
#
_symmetry.space_group_name_H-M   'P 1'
#
loop_
_entity.id
_entity.type
_entity.pdbx_description
1 polymer ?
#
loop_
_entity_poly.entity_id
_entity_poly.type
_entity_poly.pdbx_seq_one_letter_code
_entity_poly.pdbx_strand_id
1 'polypeptide(L)'
;QNASINNITDLTFTVTKDQLNRAMQVAEPIARSIGARECTSDSRLGEVSIIGTGIKSTPGYAAKMFGALSEQGINIQLITTSDIRITCIINEAQVKDAVRTLHRVFEPEAKK
;
A
#
# COMPACT_ATOMS: atom_id res chain seq x y z
N GLN A 1 -2.70 -2.54 -9.86
CA GLN A 1 -3.27 -2.20 -11.18
C GLN A 1 -4.75 -1.94 -10.96
N ASN A 2 -5.25 -0.79 -11.40
CA ASN A 2 -6.68 -0.48 -11.36
C ASN A 2 -7.30 -0.92 -12.68
N ALA A 3 -8.38 -1.70 -12.63
CA ALA A 3 -9.14 -2.05 -13.81
C ALA A 3 -10.03 -0.86 -14.20
N SER A 4 -9.99 -0.45 -15.47
CA SER A 4 -10.82 0.66 -15.94
C SER A 4 -12.30 0.29 -15.93
N ILE A 5 -13.15 1.17 -15.43
CA ILE A 5 -14.61 1.07 -15.54
C ILE A 5 -15.08 2.25 -16.38
N ASN A 6 -15.87 2.00 -17.43
CA ASN A 6 -16.37 3.05 -18.34
C ASN A 6 -15.26 3.95 -18.92
N ASN A 7 -14.11 3.37 -19.27
CA ASN A 7 -12.90 4.08 -19.73
C ASN A 7 -12.32 5.09 -18.71
N ILE A 8 -12.71 5.01 -17.44
CA ILE A 8 -12.17 5.80 -16.34
C ILE A 8 -11.34 4.89 -15.45
N THR A 9 -10.19 5.38 -14.99
CA THR A 9 -9.34 4.69 -14.03
C THR A 9 -8.75 5.71 -13.06
N ASP A 10 -8.51 5.28 -11.84
CA ASP A 10 -7.88 6.10 -10.82
C ASP A 10 -6.36 5.94 -10.88
N LEU A 11 -5.64 7.04 -10.65
CA LEU A 11 -4.20 7.06 -10.48
C LEU A 11 -3.86 7.47 -9.05
N THR A 12 -3.15 6.61 -8.33
CA THR A 12 -2.70 6.88 -6.96
C THR A 12 -1.19 6.76 -6.90
N PHE A 13 -0.55 7.70 -6.22
CA PHE A 13 0.89 7.69 -5.95
C PHE A 13 1.14 8.24 -4.55
N THR A 14 2.30 7.92 -3.99
CA THR A 14 2.72 8.40 -2.67
C THR A 14 3.86 9.40 -2.80
N VAL A 15 3.90 10.34 -1.85
CA VAL A 15 4.99 11.31 -1.65
C VAL A 15 5.28 11.37 -0.16
N THR A 16 6.43 11.92 0.19
CA THR A 16 6.73 12.23 1.60
C THR A 16 5.76 13.31 2.12
N LYS A 17 5.49 13.30 3.43
CA LYS A 17 4.48 14.17 4.05
C LYS A 17 4.78 15.66 3.85
N ASP A 18 6.05 16.04 3.86
CA ASP A 18 6.53 17.40 3.61
C ASP A 18 6.34 17.84 2.15
N GLN A 19 6.30 16.91 1.21
CA GLN A 19 6.07 17.18 -0.21
C GLN A 19 4.60 17.24 -0.60
N LEU A 20 3.67 16.86 0.28
CA LEU A 20 2.25 16.73 -0.04
C LEU A 20 1.66 18.01 -0.65
N ASN A 21 1.86 19.16 0.00
CA ASN A 21 1.35 20.44 -0.51
C ASN A 21 1.91 20.76 -1.90
N ARG A 22 3.19 20.49 -2.12
CA ARG A 22 3.84 20.73 -3.41
C ARG A 22 3.33 19.78 -4.49
N ALA A 23 3.09 18.52 -4.15
CA ALA A 23 2.53 17.53 -5.05
C ALA A 23 1.12 17.93 -5.50
N MET A 24 0.25 18.36 -4.59
CA MET A 24 -1.11 18.82 -4.91
C MET A 24 -1.11 20.07 -5.81
N GLN A 25 -0.21 21.03 -5.57
CA GLN A 25 -0.05 22.20 -6.44
C GLN A 25 0.27 21.84 -7.90
N VAL A 26 0.94 20.71 -8.14
CA VAL A 26 1.29 20.23 -9.49
C VAL A 26 0.21 19.30 -10.04
N ALA A 27 -0.33 18.41 -9.21
CA ALA A 27 -1.28 17.39 -9.64
C ALA A 27 -2.67 17.96 -9.97
N GLU A 28 -3.18 18.92 -9.17
CA GLU A 28 -4.53 19.45 -9.39
C GLU A 28 -4.72 20.17 -10.73
N PRO A 29 -3.81 21.06 -11.19
CA PRO A 29 -3.93 21.65 -12.52
C PRO A 29 -3.91 20.60 -13.64
N ILE A 30 -3.07 19.57 -13.51
CA ILE A 30 -2.97 18.48 -14.48
C ILE A 30 -4.28 17.70 -14.50
N ALA A 31 -4.79 17.29 -13.34
CA ALA A 31 -6.06 16.59 -13.18
C ALA A 31 -7.22 17.37 -13.82
N ARG A 32 -7.29 18.69 -13.62
CA ARG A 32 -8.27 19.57 -14.28
C ARG A 32 -8.09 19.59 -15.80
N SER A 33 -6.85 19.71 -16.28
CA SER A 33 -6.57 19.79 -17.72
C SER A 33 -6.94 18.53 -18.50
N ILE A 34 -6.86 17.35 -17.87
CA ILE A 34 -7.22 16.06 -18.47
C ILE A 34 -8.67 15.65 -18.20
N GLY A 35 -9.45 16.47 -17.50
CA GLY A 35 -10.85 16.19 -17.18
C GLY A 35 -11.07 15.12 -16.11
N ALA A 36 -10.12 14.93 -15.19
CA ALA A 36 -10.29 14.00 -14.07
C ALA A 36 -11.44 14.46 -13.15
N ARG A 37 -12.22 13.50 -12.63
CA ARG A 37 -13.36 13.79 -11.74
C ARG A 37 -12.93 14.48 -10.45
N GLU A 38 -11.85 14.00 -9.86
CA GLU A 38 -11.34 14.48 -8.58
C GLU A 38 -9.82 14.30 -8.46
N CYS A 39 -9.20 15.11 -7.60
CA CYS A 39 -7.82 14.96 -7.17
C CYS A 39 -7.81 15.14 -5.65
N THR A 40 -7.53 14.07 -4.91
CA THR A 40 -7.61 14.04 -3.45
C THR A 40 -6.29 13.52 -2.87
N SER A 41 -6.09 13.74 -1.58
CA SER A 41 -4.92 13.23 -0.85
C SER A 41 -5.26 12.87 0.59
N ASP A 42 -4.47 11.97 1.17
CA ASP A 42 -4.50 11.64 2.59
C ASP A 42 -3.08 11.62 3.16
N SER A 43 -2.90 12.22 4.33
CA SER A 43 -1.62 12.37 5.04
C SER A 43 -1.47 11.48 6.26
N ARG A 44 -2.47 10.62 6.54
CA ARG A 44 -2.53 9.70 7.68
C ARG A 44 -2.35 8.25 7.25
N LEU A 45 -1.49 8.03 6.28
CA LEU A 45 -1.20 6.74 5.67
C LEU A 45 0.21 6.29 6.00
N GLY A 46 0.37 4.98 6.15
CA GLY A 46 1.66 4.32 6.33
C GLY A 46 1.84 3.15 5.37
N GLU A 47 3.09 2.90 5.01
CA GLU A 47 3.51 1.79 4.15
C GLU A 47 4.10 0.66 4.99
N VAL A 48 3.65 -0.57 4.75
CA VAL A 48 4.29 -1.78 5.27
C VAL A 48 4.51 -2.78 4.14
N SER A 49 5.71 -3.36 4.10
CA SER A 49 6.11 -4.27 3.03
C SER A 49 6.68 -5.57 3.56
N ILE A 50 6.38 -6.67 2.89
CA ILE A 50 7.19 -7.89 2.95
C ILE A 50 8.10 -7.94 1.73
N ILE A 51 9.36 -8.34 1.92
CA ILE A 51 10.39 -8.39 0.87
C ILE A 51 11.01 -9.79 0.86
N GLY A 52 11.13 -10.40 -0.31
CA GLY A 52 11.75 -11.71 -0.46
C GLY A 52 11.80 -12.19 -1.90
N THR A 53 12.87 -12.89 -2.27
CA THR A 53 13.12 -13.40 -3.63
C THR A 53 12.14 -14.50 -4.06
N GLY A 54 11.37 -15.07 -3.13
CA GLY A 54 10.37 -16.11 -3.38
C GLY A 54 8.92 -15.63 -3.55
N ILE A 55 8.66 -14.31 -3.46
CA ILE A 55 7.28 -13.78 -3.42
C ILE A 55 6.50 -14.07 -4.71
N LYS A 56 7.12 -13.92 -5.89
CA LYS A 56 6.48 -14.22 -7.18
C LYS A 56 6.32 -15.72 -7.43
N SER A 57 7.31 -16.51 -7.02
CA SER A 57 7.41 -17.93 -7.36
C SER A 57 6.69 -18.85 -6.39
N THR A 58 6.35 -18.35 -5.19
CA THR A 58 5.67 -19.13 -4.16
C THR A 58 4.26 -18.56 -3.94
N PRO A 59 3.21 -19.30 -4.35
CA PRO A 59 1.84 -18.91 -4.02
C PRO A 59 1.63 -18.79 -2.51
N GLY A 60 0.76 -17.87 -2.10
CA GLY A 60 0.29 -17.79 -0.71
C GLY A 60 0.92 -16.71 0.17
N TYR A 61 2.01 -16.06 -0.24
CA TYR A 61 2.60 -14.93 0.51
C TYR A 61 1.60 -13.78 0.69
N ALA A 62 0.93 -13.38 -0.39
CA ALA A 62 -0.10 -12.33 -0.36
C ALA A 62 -1.27 -12.72 0.55
N ALA A 63 -1.81 -13.94 0.38
CA ALA A 63 -2.91 -14.44 1.21
C ALA A 63 -2.54 -14.47 2.71
N LYS A 64 -1.32 -14.92 3.03
CA LYS A 64 -0.78 -14.95 4.40
C LYS A 64 -0.62 -13.55 4.99
N MET A 65 -0.09 -12.60 4.20
CA MET A 65 0.03 -11.19 4.62
C MET A 65 -1.33 -10.56 4.88
N PHE A 66 -2.27 -10.71 3.95
CA PHE A 66 -3.60 -10.09 4.06
C PHE A 66 -4.42 -10.72 5.19
N GLY A 67 -4.35 -12.04 5.35
CA GLY A 67 -4.97 -12.75 6.47
C GLY A 67 -4.46 -12.24 7.81
N ALA A 68 -3.13 -12.13 7.98
CA ALA A 68 -2.52 -11.64 9.21
C ALA A 68 -2.93 -10.19 9.55
N LEU A 69 -3.01 -9.30 8.55
CA LEU A 69 -3.47 -7.92 8.77
C LEU A 69 -4.97 -7.88 9.11
N SER A 70 -5.79 -8.68 8.42
CA SER A 70 -7.23 -8.79 8.67
C SER A 70 -7.54 -9.30 10.08
N GLU A 71 -6.83 -10.33 10.55
CA GLU A 71 -6.97 -10.88 11.92
C GLU A 71 -6.65 -9.85 13.02
N GLN A 72 -5.88 -8.80 12.71
CA GLN A 72 -5.59 -7.69 13.62
C GLN A 72 -6.52 -6.49 13.42
N GLY A 73 -7.53 -6.60 12.54
CA GLY A 73 -8.42 -5.49 12.21
C GLY A 73 -7.73 -4.34 11.48
N ILE A 74 -6.65 -4.62 10.76
CA ILE A 74 -5.89 -3.61 9.99
C ILE A 74 -6.46 -3.55 8.57
N ASN A 75 -7.13 -2.44 8.25
CA ASN A 75 -7.71 -2.24 6.92
C ASN A 75 -6.63 -1.88 5.88
N ILE A 76 -6.58 -2.63 4.79
CA ILE A 76 -5.68 -2.37 3.66
C ILE A 76 -6.37 -1.41 2.69
N GLN A 77 -5.77 -0.25 2.47
CA GLN A 77 -6.32 0.80 1.59
C GLN A 77 -5.81 0.68 0.15
N LEU A 78 -4.55 0.29 -0.01
CA LEU A 78 -3.94 0.08 -1.32
C LEU A 78 -2.93 -1.06 -1.24
N ILE A 79 -2.84 -1.82 -2.33
CA ILE A 79 -1.84 -2.87 -2.51
C ILE A 79 -0.98 -2.52 -3.72
N THR A 80 0.33 -2.55 -3.55
CA THR A 80 1.29 -2.49 -4.65
C THR A 80 2.23 -3.68 -4.56
N THR A 81 2.62 -4.20 -5.72
CA THR A 81 3.44 -5.42 -5.79
C THR A 81 4.57 -5.25 -6.80
N SER A 82 5.67 -5.95 -6.54
CA SER A 82 6.76 -6.22 -7.48
C SER A 82 7.13 -7.70 -7.37
N ASP A 83 8.11 -8.15 -8.18
CA ASP A 83 8.55 -9.55 -8.17
C ASP A 83 9.06 -10.03 -6.80
N ILE A 84 9.57 -9.12 -5.96
CA ILE A 84 10.17 -9.43 -4.65
C ILE A 84 9.56 -8.66 -3.49
N ARG A 85 8.45 -7.95 -3.69
CA ARG A 85 7.84 -7.11 -2.66
C ARG A 85 6.32 -7.06 -2.79
N ILE A 86 5.62 -7.19 -1.67
CA ILE A 86 4.22 -6.80 -1.54
C ILE A 86 4.17 -5.67 -0.51
N THR A 87 3.59 -4.54 -0.89
CA THR A 87 3.40 -3.37 -0.02
C THR A 87 1.92 -3.13 0.17
N CYS A 88 1.52 -2.91 1.42
CA CYS A 88 0.19 -2.48 1.80
C CYS A 88 0.25 -1.05 2.36
N ILE A 89 -0.65 -0.19 1.88
CA ILE A 89 -0.96 1.09 2.49
C ILE A 89 -2.05 0.89 3.52
N ILE A 90 -1.80 1.36 4.74
CA ILE A 90 -2.69 1.23 5.91
C ILE A 90 -2.77 2.56 6.66
N ASN A 91 -3.60 2.65 7.68
CA ASN A 91 -3.60 3.82 8.57
C ASN A 91 -2.25 3.95 9.29
N GLU A 92 -1.66 5.15 9.31
CA GLU A 92 -0.34 5.41 9.93
C GLU A 92 -0.27 4.95 11.40
N ALA A 93 -1.38 5.04 12.13
CA ALA A 93 -1.46 4.65 13.53
C ALA A 93 -1.27 3.13 13.74
N GLN A 94 -1.56 2.30 12.74
CA GLN A 94 -1.51 0.84 12.82
C GLN A 94 -0.19 0.25 12.30
N VAL A 95 0.74 1.08 11.81
CA VAL A 95 2.00 0.60 11.19
C VAL A 95 2.82 -0.26 12.15
N LYS A 96 2.94 0.14 13.42
CA LYS A 96 3.71 -0.63 14.40
C LYS A 96 3.11 -2.02 14.64
N ASP A 97 1.80 -2.12 14.70
CA ASP A 97 1.09 -3.39 14.89
C ASP A 97 1.17 -4.26 13.65
N ALA A 98 1.05 -3.66 12.46
CA ALA A 98 1.24 -4.34 11.18
C ALA A 98 2.64 -4.96 11.09
N VAL A 99 3.69 -4.17 11.37
CA VAL A 99 5.08 -4.65 11.35
C VAL A 99 5.29 -5.82 12.32
N ARG A 100 4.85 -5.69 13.58
CA ARG A 100 4.96 -6.79 14.57
C ARG A 100 4.24 -8.05 14.12
N THR A 101 3.03 -7.90 13.59
CA THR A 101 2.20 -9.01 13.13
C THR A 101 2.86 -9.72 11.97
N LEU A 102 3.31 -8.98 10.96
CA LEU A 102 3.95 -9.56 9.79
C LEU A 102 5.30 -10.19 10.13
N HIS A 103 6.08 -9.57 11.03
CA HIS A 103 7.33 -10.17 11.51
C HIS A 103 7.08 -11.53 12.17
N ARG A 104 6.10 -11.65 13.08
CA ARG A 104 5.76 -12.94 13.71
C ARG A 104 5.34 -14.02 12.71
N VAL A 105 4.69 -13.62 11.62
CA VAL A 105 4.11 -14.50 10.61
C VAL A 105 5.16 -14.98 9.59
N PHE A 106 6.12 -14.12 9.22
CA PHE A 106 7.12 -14.39 8.19
C PHE A 106 8.53 -14.69 8.74
N GLU A 107 8.83 -14.25 9.95
CA GLU A 107 10.05 -14.58 10.69
C GLU A 107 9.67 -15.22 12.04
N PRO A 108 9.16 -16.46 12.03
CA PRO A 108 9.02 -17.22 13.27
C PRO A 108 10.42 -17.40 13.86
N GLU A 109 10.57 -17.09 15.16
CA GLU A 109 11.84 -17.12 15.88
C GLU A 109 12.71 -18.31 15.44
N ALA A 110 13.93 -18.01 14.99
CA ALA A 110 14.93 -19.03 14.76
C ALA A 110 15.02 -19.88 16.03
N LYS A 111 14.60 -21.14 15.93
CA LYS A 111 14.82 -22.12 17.00
C LYS A 111 16.31 -22.05 17.36
N LYS A 112 16.61 -21.49 18.54
CA LYS A 112 17.91 -21.64 19.20
C LYS A 112 18.13 -23.12 19.52
#